data_AF-A0A662GXY8-F1
#
_entry.id   AF-A0A662GXY8-F1
#
_cell.length_a   1.000
_cell.length_b   1.000
_cell.length_c   1.000
_cell.angle_alpha   90.00
_cell.angle_beta   90.00
_cell.angle_gamma   90.00
#
_symmetry.space_group_name_H-M   'P 1'
#
loop_
_entity.id
_entity.type
_entity.pdbx_description
1 polymer ?
#
loop_
_entity_poly.entity_id
_entity_poly.type
_entity_poly.pdbx_seq_one_letter_code
_entity_poly.pdbx_strand_id
1 'polypeptide(L)'
;MVVDVRDGWPNNPPRRLLLRAVRDMRGNYVIIRHADGEYSLLAHLKCGSVRVRAGDAVAESGNPGLSSEPHLHFQVQNSRDSTLA
;
A
#
# COMPACT_ATOMS: atom_id res chain seq x y z
N MET A 1 7.15 5.13 -12.76
CA MET A 1 5.81 4.94 -13.34
C MET A 1 4.99 3.97 -12.50
N VAL A 2 3.68 4.16 -12.35
CA VAL A 2 2.83 3.21 -11.64
C VAL A 2 2.72 1.90 -12.42
N VAL A 3 2.96 0.76 -11.77
CA VAL A 3 2.94 -0.58 -12.39
C VAL A 3 1.97 -1.55 -11.75
N ASP A 4 1.52 -1.28 -10.52
CA ASP A 4 0.48 -2.05 -9.84
C ASP A 4 -0.28 -1.20 -8.83
N VAL A 5 -1.57 -1.48 -8.65
CA VAL A 5 -2.46 -0.76 -7.74
C VAL A 5 -3.47 -1.71 -7.14
N ARG A 6 -3.67 -1.61 -5.83
CA ARG A 6 -4.79 -2.21 -5.12
C ARG A 6 -5.52 -1.13 -4.31
N ASP A 7 -6.82 -1.03 -4.53
CA ASP A 7 -7.73 -0.23 -3.72
C ASP A 7 -9.02 -1.02 -3.43
N GLY A 8 -9.80 -0.57 -2.46
CA GLY A 8 -11.12 -1.11 -2.10
C GLY A 8 -11.16 -1.91 -0.80
N TRP A 9 -10.04 -2.08 -0.08
CA TRP A 9 -10.05 -2.75 1.21
C TRP A 9 -10.38 -1.77 2.33
N PRO A 10 -11.36 -2.11 3.19
CA PRO A 10 -11.78 -1.23 4.27
C PRO A 10 -10.66 -1.10 5.32
N ASN A 11 -10.63 0.05 5.98
CA ASN A 11 -9.75 0.30 7.12
C ASN A 11 -10.01 -0.68 8.26
N ASN A 12 -8.95 -1.05 8.97
CA ASN A 12 -9.08 -1.83 10.18
C ASN A 12 -9.77 -0.99 11.28
N PRO A 13 -10.62 -1.59 12.12
CA PRO A 13 -11.14 -0.89 13.29
C PRO A 13 -10.00 -0.42 14.20
N PRO A 14 -10.17 0.70 14.92
CA PRO A 14 -9.11 1.32 15.71
C PRO A 14 -8.48 0.34 16.70
N ARG A 15 -7.14 0.37 16.82
CA ARG A 15 -6.36 -0.42 17.80
C ARG A 15 -6.57 -1.94 17.70
N ARG A 16 -6.94 -2.46 16.52
CA ARG A 16 -7.18 -3.89 16.31
C ARG A 16 -6.37 -4.42 15.14
N LEU A 17 -5.39 -5.26 15.45
CA LEU A 17 -4.62 -5.98 14.44
C LEU A 17 -5.37 -7.25 14.02
N LEU A 18 -5.63 -7.40 12.72
CA LEU A 18 -6.41 -8.52 12.18
C LEU A 18 -5.54 -9.64 11.62
N LEU A 19 -4.49 -10.06 12.34
CA LEU A 19 -3.50 -11.07 11.91
C LEU A 19 -4.08 -12.29 11.17
N ARG A 20 -5.21 -12.82 11.63
CA ARG A 20 -5.85 -14.02 11.04
C ARG A 20 -6.78 -13.74 9.85
N ALA A 21 -7.11 -12.48 9.60
CA ALA A 21 -8.04 -12.06 8.54
C ALA A 21 -7.38 -11.16 7.47
N VAL A 22 -6.12 -10.78 7.65
CA VAL A 22 -5.34 -10.03 6.66
C VAL A 22 -5.02 -10.97 5.48
N ARG A 23 -5.62 -10.67 4.32
CA ARG A 23 -5.40 -11.42 3.07
C ARG A 23 -4.12 -11.02 2.35
N ASP A 24 -3.68 -9.78 2.54
CA ASP A 24 -2.44 -9.20 2.00
C ASP A 24 -1.94 -8.20 3.03
N MET A 25 -0.69 -8.36 3.46
CA MET A 25 -0.08 -7.52 4.49
C MET A 25 -0.05 -6.04 4.09
N ARG A 26 -0.01 -5.75 2.79
CA ARG A 26 0.09 -4.39 2.23
C ARG A 26 -1.22 -3.62 2.30
N GLY A 27 -2.37 -4.29 2.38
CA GLY A 27 -3.68 -3.64 2.29
C GLY A 27 -3.92 -3.01 0.91
N ASN A 28 -4.40 -1.76 0.88
CA ASN A 28 -4.42 -0.96 -0.35
C ASN A 28 -3.02 -0.40 -0.59
N TYR A 29 -2.56 -0.44 -1.84
CA TYR A 29 -1.19 -0.07 -2.18
C TYR A 29 -1.04 0.46 -3.59
N VAL A 30 0.10 1.12 -3.84
CA VAL A 30 0.61 1.50 -5.15
C VAL A 30 2.05 1.04 -5.28
N ILE A 31 2.39 0.39 -6.41
CA ILE A 31 3.77 0.07 -6.79
C ILE A 31 4.21 0.99 -7.92
N ILE A 32 5.35 1.65 -7.72
CA ILE A 32 5.97 2.56 -8.68
C ILE A 32 7.29 1.94 -9.12
N ARG A 33 7.46 1.70 -10.42
CA ARG A 33 8.76 1.32 -11.02
C ARG A 33 9.61 2.56 -11.28
N HIS A 34 10.87 2.53 -10.89
CA HIS A 34 11.88 3.55 -11.13
C HIS A 34 12.82 3.14 -12.28
N ALA A 35 13.94 3.83 -12.43
CA ALA A 35 15.03 3.36 -13.28
C ALA A 35 15.67 2.08 -12.70
N ASP A 36 16.44 1.37 -13.53
CA ASP A 36 17.37 0.32 -13.08
C ASP A 36 16.77 -0.86 -12.29
N GLY A 37 15.48 -1.13 -12.49
CA GLY A 37 14.81 -2.26 -11.83
C GLY A 37 14.45 -2.02 -10.37
N GLU A 38 14.52 -0.78 -9.89
CA GLU A 38 14.02 -0.41 -8.57
C GLU A 38 12.51 -0.15 -8.57
N TYR A 39 11.88 -0.39 -7.43
CA TYR A 39 10.46 -0.13 -7.21
C TYR A 39 10.24 0.49 -5.84
N SER A 40 9.20 1.30 -5.72
CA SER A 40 8.64 1.72 -4.43
C SER A 40 7.27 1.12 -4.21
N LEU A 41 7.02 0.65 -3.00
CA LEU A 41 5.72 0.25 -2.48
C LEU A 41 5.22 1.32 -1.51
N LEU A 42 4.01 1.83 -1.76
CA LEU A 42 3.24 2.65 -0.83
C LEU A 42 2.06 1.81 -0.36
N ALA A 43 1.98 1.48 0.92
CA ALA A 43 1.01 0.53 1.48
C ALA A 43 0.16 1.14 2.62
N HIS A 44 -0.85 0.39 3.06
CA HIS A 44 -1.86 0.80 4.04
C HIS A 44 -2.66 2.04 3.64
N LEU A 45 -2.92 2.21 2.34
CA LEU A 45 -3.64 3.39 1.84
C LEU A 45 -5.13 3.34 2.22
N LYS A 46 -5.75 4.49 2.47
CA LYS A 46 -7.18 4.56 2.79
C LYS A 46 -8.03 4.10 1.61
N CYS A 47 -9.06 3.31 1.90
CA CYS A 47 -10.02 2.83 0.91
C CYS A 47 -10.60 3.97 0.06
N GLY A 48 -10.54 3.84 -1.26
CA GLY A 48 -11.09 4.78 -2.22
C GLY A 48 -10.30 6.08 -2.37
N SER A 49 -9.09 6.16 -1.82
CA SER A 49 -8.27 7.38 -1.86
C SER A 49 -7.20 7.37 -2.95
N VAL A 50 -6.96 6.24 -3.62
CA VAL A 50 -5.82 6.11 -4.55
C VAL A 50 -6.05 6.90 -5.84
N ARG A 51 -5.09 7.76 -6.20
CA ARG A 51 -5.05 8.57 -7.43
C ARG A 51 -3.66 8.44 -8.06
N VAL A 52 -3.59 8.25 -9.37
CA VAL A 52 -2.35 7.77 -10.03
C VAL A 52 -1.85 8.62 -11.20
N ARG A 53 -2.32 9.87 -11.36
CA ARG A 53 -1.77 10.76 -12.39
C ARG A 53 -0.59 11.55 -11.81
N ALA A 54 0.41 11.82 -12.65
CA ALA A 54 1.53 12.68 -12.26
C ALA A 54 1.00 14.06 -11.83
N GLY A 55 1.41 14.51 -10.64
CA GLY A 55 0.90 15.75 -10.02
C GLY A 55 -0.29 15.55 -9.06
N ASP A 56 -0.89 14.35 -9.01
CA ASP A 56 -1.94 14.05 -8.02
C ASP A 56 -1.34 13.78 -6.63
N ALA A 57 -2.09 14.16 -5.59
CA ALA A 57 -1.93 13.52 -4.28
C ALA A 57 -2.24 12.02 -4.42
N VAL A 58 -1.23 11.17 -4.21
CA VAL A 58 -1.27 9.74 -4.58
C VAL A 58 -2.34 8.96 -3.80
N ALA A 59 -2.50 9.23 -2.50
CA ALA A 59 -3.52 8.64 -1.65
C ALA A 59 -3.53 9.31 -0.27
N GLU A 60 -4.56 9.01 0.52
CA GLU A 60 -4.59 9.31 1.96
C GLU A 60 -4.02 8.12 2.75
N SER A 61 -3.32 8.39 3.86
CA SER A 61 -2.89 7.35 4.80
C SER A 61 -4.11 6.65 5.42
N GLY A 62 -4.03 5.33 5.53
CA GLY A 62 -5.03 4.49 6.17
C GLY A 62 -4.37 3.42 7.02
N ASN A 63 -5.13 2.37 7.33
CA ASN A 63 -4.65 1.20 8.07
C ASN A 63 -5.22 -0.16 7.60
N PRO A 64 -5.59 -0.39 6.33
CA PRO A 64 -5.89 -1.75 5.85
C PRO A 64 -4.60 -2.59 5.77
N GLY A 65 -4.74 -3.91 5.83
CA GLY A 65 -3.61 -4.85 5.86
C GLY A 65 -3.09 -5.08 7.27
N LEU A 66 -1.80 -5.38 7.42
CA LEU A 66 -1.19 -5.64 8.72
C LEU A 66 -0.73 -4.33 9.39
N SER A 67 -1.71 -3.53 9.81
CA SER A 67 -1.48 -2.28 10.52
C SER A 67 -2.45 -2.12 11.70
N SER A 68 -1.95 -1.61 12.82
CA SER A 68 -2.75 -1.31 14.01
C SER A 68 -3.31 0.12 14.03
N GLU A 69 -2.67 1.06 13.33
CA GLU A 69 -2.95 2.50 13.38
C GLU A 69 -2.69 3.17 12.02
N PRO A 70 -3.39 4.27 11.66
CA PRO A 70 -3.20 4.92 10.36
C PRO A 70 -1.78 5.45 10.15
N HIS A 71 -1.10 4.95 9.11
CA HIS A 71 0.23 5.41 8.71
C HIS A 71 0.50 5.05 7.25
N LEU A 72 1.53 5.66 6.66
CA LEU A 72 2.06 5.27 5.36
C LEU A 72 3.22 4.30 5.57
N HIS A 73 3.13 3.09 5.00
CA HIS A 73 4.31 2.24 4.85
C HIS A 73 4.94 2.50 3.49
N PHE A 74 6.20 2.96 3.50
CA PHE A 74 6.99 3.22 2.30
C PHE A 74 8.20 2.30 2.26
N GLN A 75 8.32 1.52 1.19
CA GLN A 75 9.41 0.56 1.00
C GLN A 75 10.04 0.74 -0.38
N VAL A 76 11.37 0.65 -0.46
CA VAL A 76 12.12 0.51 -1.71
C VAL A 76 12.54 -0.95 -1.86
N GLN A 77 12.42 -1.49 -3.06
CA GLN A 77 12.64 -2.91 -3.35
C GLN A 77 13.21 -3.10 -4.76
N ASN A 78 14.02 -4.14 -4.95
CA ASN A 78 14.67 -4.49 -6.22
C ASN A 78 13.82 -5.42 -7.12
N SER A 79 12.55 -5.58 -6.77
CA SER A 79 11.63 -6.57 -7.33
C SER A 79 10.22 -5.97 -7.39
N ARG A 80 9.42 -6.32 -8.40
CA ARG A 80 8.00 -5.94 -8.41
C ARG A 80 7.22 -6.70 -7.33
N ASP A 81 7.60 -7.95 -7.08
CA ASP A 81 6.95 -8.77 -6.07
C ASP A 81 7.46 -8.36 -4.69
N SER A 82 6.52 -7.91 -3.86
CA SER A 82 6.74 -7.48 -2.49
C SER A 82 6.06 -8.42 -1.49
N THR A 83 5.60 -9.59 -1.94
CA THR A 83 5.01 -10.65 -1.11
C THR A 83 6.03 -11.69 -0.67
N LEU A 84 7.21 -11.68 -1.30
CA LEU A 84 8.39 -12.44 -0.91
C LEU A 84 9.29 -11.50 -0.10
N ALA A 85 9.36 -11.74 1.20
CA ALA A 85 10.43 -11.24 2.06
C ALA A 85 11.50 -12.33 2.21
#